data_AF-A0A3D2C3S2-F1
#
_entry.id   AF-A0A3D2C3S2-F1
#
_cell.length_a   1.000
_cell.length_b   1.000
_cell.length_c   1.000
_cell.angle_alpha   90.00
_cell.angle_beta   90.00
_cell.angle_gamma   90.00
#
_symmetry.space_group_name_H-M   'P 1'
#
loop_
_entity.id
_entity.type
_entity.pdbx_description
1 polymer ?
#
loop_
_entity_poly.entity_id
_entity_poly.type
_entity_poly.pdbx_seq_one_letter_code
_entity_poly.pdbx_strand_id
1 'polypeptide(L)'
;MLCAGLWSSPTTAFAQSLDAAAPATAEGRISDVRLVGLRNVEEAAMLAVMATRAGALANPRTIQRDIKAIYRSGFVDNVVVDVVAAEDGVVVTF
;
A
#
# COMPACT_ATOMS: atom_id res chain seq x y z
N MET A 1 28.80 -40.12 -38.34
CA MET A 1 28.47 -40.00 -36.90
C MET A 1 28.71 -38.55 -36.48
N LEU A 2 27.65 -37.74 -36.44
CA LEU A 2 27.70 -36.34 -35.99
C LEU A 2 26.49 -36.09 -35.09
N CYS A 3 26.77 -35.45 -33.96
CA CYS A 3 25.95 -35.35 -32.76
C CYS A 3 24.74 -34.42 -32.95
N ALA A 4 23.57 -34.83 -32.46
CA ALA A 4 22.42 -33.96 -32.28
C ALA A 4 22.05 -33.93 -30.79
N GLY A 5 22.62 -32.98 -30.06
CA GLY A 5 21.97 -32.48 -28.86
C GLY A 5 20.84 -31.54 -29.26
N LEU A 6 19.80 -31.45 -28.45
CA LEU A 6 19.13 -30.21 -28.08
C LEU A 6 18.09 -30.57 -27.00
N TRP A 7 18.41 -30.21 -25.77
CA TRP A 7 17.53 -30.33 -24.61
C TRP A 7 16.50 -29.21 -24.68
N SER A 8 15.22 -29.55 -24.82
CA SER A 8 14.14 -28.57 -24.75
C SER A 8 13.51 -28.60 -23.36
N SER A 9 13.89 -27.64 -22.53
CA SER A 9 13.10 -27.29 -21.34
C SER A 9 12.27 -26.05 -21.65
N PRO A 10 10.93 -26.09 -21.53
CA PRO A 10 10.14 -24.88 -21.55
C PRO A 10 10.31 -24.16 -20.20
N THR A 11 11.03 -23.04 -20.22
CA THR A 11 11.03 -22.09 -19.10
C THR A 11 9.63 -21.48 -18.99
N THR A 12 8.87 -21.89 -17.96
CA THR A 12 7.62 -21.23 -17.58
C THR A 12 7.94 -19.82 -17.12
N ALA A 13 7.66 -18.83 -17.97
CA ALA A 13 7.69 -17.42 -17.61
C ALA A 13 6.53 -17.12 -16.64
N PHE A 14 6.85 -16.90 -15.36
CA PHE A 14 5.92 -16.30 -14.41
C PHE A 14 5.76 -14.82 -14.76
N ALA A 15 4.73 -14.49 -15.53
CA ALA A 15 4.26 -13.11 -15.67
C ALA A 15 3.47 -12.74 -14.41
N GLN A 16 4.14 -12.18 -13.41
CA GLN A 16 3.45 -11.50 -12.32
C GLN A 16 3.09 -10.10 -12.81
N SER A 17 1.81 -9.88 -13.09
CA SER A 17 1.23 -8.57 -13.36
C SER A 17 1.43 -7.68 -12.13
N LEU A 18 2.46 -6.83 -12.21
CA LEU A 18 2.70 -5.72 -11.29
C LEU A 18 1.71 -4.60 -11.64
N ASP A 19 0.42 -4.80 -11.35
CA ASP A 19 -0.50 -3.68 -11.24
C ASP A 19 -0.24 -3.00 -9.89
N ALA A 20 0.93 -2.34 -9.82
CA ALA A 20 1.20 -1.36 -8.79
C ALA A 20 0.34 -0.14 -9.13
N ALA A 21 -0.90 -0.17 -8.66
CA ALA A 21 -1.82 0.96 -8.72
C ALA A 21 -1.04 2.20 -8.28
N ALA A 22 -0.78 3.09 -9.24
CA ALA A 22 -0.05 4.32 -9.00
C ALA A 22 -0.77 5.07 -7.87
N PRO A 23 -0.05 5.58 -6.85
CA PRO A 23 -0.72 6.26 -5.74
C PRO A 23 -1.43 7.47 -6.32
N ALA A 24 -2.77 7.41 -6.35
CA ALA A 24 -3.60 8.48 -6.84
C ALA A 24 -3.26 9.75 -6.03
N THR A 25 -2.84 10.79 -6.73
CA THR A 25 -2.61 12.12 -6.15
C THR A 25 -3.98 12.71 -5.80
N ALA A 26 -4.59 12.20 -4.72
CA ALA A 26 -5.91 12.61 -4.31
C ALA A 26 -5.78 13.93 -3.55
N GLU A 27 -5.93 15.02 -4.29
CA GLU A 27 -6.10 16.35 -3.72
C GLU A 27 -7.55 16.46 -3.26
N GLY A 28 -7.79 16.28 -1.96
CA GLY A 28 -9.15 16.28 -1.41
C GLY A 28 -9.18 16.16 0.10
N ARG A 29 -10.33 16.44 0.72
CA ARG A 29 -10.52 16.21 2.16
C ARG A 29 -10.66 14.70 2.38
N ILE A 30 -9.98 14.17 3.38
CA ILE A 30 -10.09 12.77 3.76
C ILE A 30 -11.47 12.58 4.38
N SER A 31 -12.31 11.76 3.76
CA SER A 31 -13.63 11.42 4.29
C SER A 31 -13.52 10.33 5.34
N ASP A 32 -12.66 9.33 5.11
CA ASP A 32 -12.50 8.16 5.96
C ASP A 32 -11.06 7.63 5.93
N VAL A 33 -10.62 7.02 7.03
CA VAL A 33 -9.32 6.36 7.15
C VAL A 33 -9.54 4.94 7.64
N ARG A 34 -9.06 3.96 6.89
CA ARG A 34 -9.22 2.53 7.20
C ARG A 34 -7.88 1.86 7.35
N LEU A 35 -7.80 0.93 8.29
CA LEU A 35 -6.65 0.07 8.50
C LEU A 35 -7.05 -1.38 8.22
N VAL A 36 -6.37 -2.02 7.27
CA VAL A 36 -6.68 -3.38 6.85
C VAL A 36 -5.47 -4.28 7.05
N GLY A 37 -5.70 -5.53 7.44
CA GLY A 37 -4.62 -6.54 7.55
C GLY A 37 -3.82 -6.50 8.86
N LEU A 38 -4.25 -5.73 9.86
CA LEU A 38 -3.69 -5.78 11.21
C LEU A 38 -3.97 -7.15 11.84
N ARG A 39 -2.91 -7.85 12.31
CA ARG A 39 -3.03 -9.17 12.96
C ARG A 39 -2.78 -9.13 14.46
N ASN A 40 -1.70 -8.44 14.86
CA ASN A 40 -1.19 -8.44 16.23
C ASN A 40 -1.20 -7.03 16.86
N VAL A 41 -1.87 -6.08 16.22
CA VAL A 41 -1.82 -4.65 16.58
C VAL A 41 -3.23 -4.12 16.64
N GLU A 42 -3.52 -3.37 17.69
CA GLU A 42 -4.81 -2.70 17.83
C GLU A 42 -4.89 -1.52 16.85
N GLU A 43 -6.03 -1.38 16.19
CA GLU A 43 -6.28 -0.32 15.21
C GLU A 43 -6.04 1.08 15.81
N ALA A 44 -6.54 1.30 17.03
CA ALA A 44 -6.37 2.55 17.75
C ALA A 44 -4.89 2.90 18.02
N ALA A 45 -4.04 1.89 18.27
CA ALA A 45 -2.61 2.10 18.47
C ALA A 45 -1.94 2.56 17.17
N MET A 46 -2.34 2.00 16.03
CA MET A 46 -1.79 2.41 14.74
C MET A 46 -2.28 3.82 14.33
N LEU A 47 -3.57 4.11 14.54
CA LEU A 47 -4.12 5.46 14.33
C LEU A 47 -3.45 6.53 15.22
N ALA A 48 -2.92 6.15 16.38
CA ALA A 48 -2.18 7.06 17.26
C ALA A 48 -0.77 7.41 16.73
N VAL A 49 -0.15 6.51 15.97
CA VAL A 49 1.18 6.72 15.36
C VAL A 49 1.09 7.63 14.13
N MET A 50 -0.08 7.67 13.48
CA MET A 50 -0.31 8.38 12.23
C MET A 50 -0.87 9.79 12.46
N ALA A 51 -0.57 10.70 11.54
CA ALA A 51 -1.14 12.04 11.52
C ALA A 51 -2.34 12.17 10.58
N THR A 52 -2.48 11.27 9.61
CA THR A 52 -3.59 11.18 8.67
C THR A 52 -4.87 10.83 9.42
N ARG A 53 -5.90 11.69 9.29
CA ARG A 53 -7.20 11.52 9.94
C ARG A 53 -8.33 11.97 9.03
N ALA A 54 -9.51 11.38 9.23
CA ALA A 54 -10.74 11.85 8.62
C ALA A 54 -10.96 13.34 8.95
N GLY A 55 -11.41 14.09 7.97
CA GLY A 55 -11.60 15.54 8.02
C GLY A 55 -10.34 16.37 7.76
N ALA A 56 -9.14 15.79 7.71
CA ALA A 56 -7.92 16.50 7.32
C ALA A 56 -7.78 16.57 5.79
N LEU A 57 -6.89 17.44 5.29
CA LEU A 57 -6.55 17.47 3.87
C LEU A 57 -5.63 16.27 3.54
N ALA A 58 -5.96 15.54 2.48
CA ALA A 58 -5.09 14.52 1.93
C ALA A 58 -3.83 15.20 1.40
N ASN A 59 -2.71 14.94 2.07
CA ASN A 59 -1.42 15.51 1.73
C ASN A 59 -0.40 14.37 1.56
N PRO A 60 0.15 14.17 0.35
CA PRO A 60 1.12 13.11 0.08
C PRO A 60 2.34 13.13 1.02
N ARG A 61 2.78 14.31 1.46
CA ARG A 61 3.89 14.43 2.42
C ARG A 61 3.53 13.88 3.81
N THR A 62 2.29 14.07 4.23
CA THR A 62 1.81 13.55 5.53
C THR A 62 1.67 12.03 5.46
N ILE A 63 1.08 11.52 4.39
CA ILE A 63 0.96 10.07 4.14
C ILE A 63 2.35 9.41 4.13
N GLN A 64 3.32 9.98 3.41
CA GLN A 64 4.70 9.46 3.41
C GLN A 64 5.37 9.49 4.79
N ARG A 65 5.09 10.51 5.60
CA ARG A 65 5.60 10.58 6.97
C ARG A 65 4.99 9.48 7.83
N ASP A 66 3.69 9.24 7.67
CA ASP A 66 2.96 8.23 8.42
C ASP A 66 3.44 6.83 8.05
N ILE A 67 3.65 6.53 6.77
CA ILE A 67 4.27 5.27 6.33
C ILE A 67 5.60 5.03 7.08
N LYS A 68 6.48 6.05 7.15
CA LYS A 68 7.74 5.93 7.90
C LYS A 68 7.54 5.74 9.40
N ALA A 69 6.54 6.40 9.99
CA ALA A 69 6.23 6.25 11.41
C ALA A 69 5.71 4.85 11.73
N ILE A 70 4.85 4.30 10.86
CA ILE A 70 4.34 2.93 10.95
C ILE A 70 5.50 1.93 10.87
N TYR A 71 6.40 2.05 9.89
CA TYR A 71 7.58 1.17 9.82
C TYR A 71 8.48 1.27 11.05
N ARG A 72 8.68 2.48 11.58
CA ARG A 72 9.48 2.69 12.80
C ARG A 72 8.85 2.13 14.07
N SER A 73 7.53 1.92 14.07
CA SER A 73 6.85 1.30 15.20
C SER A 73 7.27 -0.15 15.42
N GLY A 74 7.79 -0.82 14.37
CA GLY A 74 8.22 -2.22 14.43
C GLY A 74 7.06 -3.22 14.49
N PHE A 75 5.82 -2.76 14.34
CA PHE A 75 4.63 -3.59 14.44
C PHE A 75 4.15 -4.19 13.10
N VAL A 76 4.63 -3.67 11.97
CA VAL A 76 4.19 -4.07 10.63
C VAL A 76 5.39 -4.27 9.72
N ASP A 77 5.37 -5.37 8.97
CA ASP A 77 6.44 -5.72 8.02
C ASP A 77 6.28 -5.05 6.66
N ASN A 78 5.03 -4.79 6.24
CA ASN A 78 4.70 -4.17 4.97
C ASN A 78 3.49 -3.24 5.12
N VAL A 79 3.58 -2.06 4.52
CA VAL A 79 2.52 -1.04 4.52
C VAL A 79 2.23 -0.67 3.08
N VAL A 80 0.96 -0.80 2.67
CA VAL A 80 0.47 -0.41 1.35
C VAL A 80 -0.58 0.66 1.57
N VAL A 81 -0.47 1.78 0.85
CA VAL A 81 -1.46 2.85 0.95
C VAL A 81 -2.24 2.89 -0.33
N ASP A 82 -3.55 2.74 -0.20
CA ASP A 82 -4.51 2.93 -1.27
C ASP A 82 -5.34 4.18 -1.02
N VAL A 83 -5.55 4.96 -2.07
CA VAL A 83 -6.20 6.26 -1.98
C VAL A 83 -7.30 6.30 -3.03
N VAL A 84 -8.54 6.17 -2.58
CA VAL A 84 -9.71 6.05 -3.45
C VAL A 84 -10.58 7.29 -3.31
N ALA A 85 -10.92 7.91 -4.44
CA ALA A 85 -11.88 9.01 -4.46
C ALA A 85 -13.30 8.47 -4.18
N ALA A 86 -14.03 9.13 -3.30
CA ALA A 86 -15.41 8.84 -2.93
C ALA A 86 -16.28 10.11 -3.10
N GLU A 87 -17.61 9.97 -3.02
CA GLU A 87 -18.53 11.11 -3.15
C GLU A 87 -18.24 12.22 -2.14
N ASP A 88 -17.86 11.85 -0.90
CA ASP A 88 -17.60 12.79 0.20
C ASP A 88 -16.13 13.21 0.34
N GLY A 89 -15.26 12.86 -0.61
CA GLY A 89 -13.84 13.21 -0.60
C GLY A 89 -12.94 12.03 -0.91
N VAL A 90 -11.97 11.76 -0.05
CA VAL A 90 -10.95 10.72 -0.28
C VAL A 90 -10.94 9.73 0.87
N VAL A 91 -11.05 8.44 0.55
CA VAL A 91 -10.86 7.36 1.51
C VAL A 91 -9.42 6.89 1.40
N VAL A 92 -8.70 6.92 2.53
CA VAL A 92 -7.32 6.44 2.60
C VAL A 92 -7.31 5.11 3.35
N THR A 93 -6.84 4.05 2.70
CA THR A 93 -6.68 2.74 3.30
C THR A 93 -5.21 2.43 3.47
N PHE A 94 -4.84 1.98 4.67
CA PHE A 94 -3.49 1.59 5.07
C PHE A 94 -3.40 0.10 5.38
#